data_AF-T0L6W2-F1
#
_entry.id   AF-T0L6W2-F1
#
_cell.length_a   1.000
_cell.length_b   1.000
_cell.length_c   1.000
_cell.angle_alpha   90.00
_cell.angle_beta   90.00
_cell.angle_gamma   90.00
#
_symmetry.space_group_name_H-M   'P 1'
#
loop_
_entity.id
_entity.type
_entity.pdbx_description
1 polymer ?
#
loop_
_entity_poly.entity_id
_entity_poly.type
_entity_poly.pdbx_seq_one_letter_code
_entity_poly.pdbx_strand_id
1 'polypeptide(L)'
;MKKISIVLLIISLFSLSLAQDPGGPNSMWLDLDNSEILSSGGEVTSLDPDTVCTPGDFNGSGTVNLSDLSFLVSYLLICGLSPTCLPNEANGNCELDLGDLIYLTNFFFKGGPAPVSYCSNPDTFFDPGNLDTLKIGTVTGCPGDTVAVPVYVNNDEKIYLTVPLRIDTSMAVCDSIITTGTRGAGKIAGIPVYCGDSTGVLLNTNGVDTLTAGNGVVAYLRCIIKDGDSGFVTIDSATLGPNTLRFFKSNTYSIKPVFIGGGINVACPTNFKVTIRAFSPVNLVVIEPTPEADSVGLDTTATRPDTIFNTILEGSSYDTTQDANNDGENDVIITIPAPFNGPYQIRVVPTDTGQFSLDYQAGNNLRVLLADSVVITTTDTNYTYGLVVLPFLRGDANKDRARGLADIVYLVNYVYKGGPPPDPLSLGDVNCGGMPAVGLADIIYMVNFVYRGGPPPCS
;
A
#
# COMPACT_ATOMS: atom_id res chain seq x y z
N MET A 1 -38.37 -8.61 13.97
CA MET A 1 -37.77 -7.33 13.57
C MET A 1 -36.38 -7.23 14.19
N LYS A 2 -35.32 -7.44 13.41
CA LYS A 2 -33.93 -7.25 13.88
C LYS A 2 -33.50 -5.84 13.48
N LYS A 3 -32.89 -5.07 14.39
CA LYS A 3 -32.26 -3.78 14.09
C LYS A 3 -31.15 -4.02 13.07
N ILE A 4 -31.35 -3.61 11.81
CA ILE A 4 -30.24 -3.51 10.85
C ILE A 4 -29.46 -2.25 11.24
N SER A 5 -28.19 -2.43 11.59
CA SER A 5 -27.31 -1.30 11.86
C SER A 5 -27.11 -0.50 10.58
N ILE A 6 -27.02 0.84 10.68
CA ILE A 6 -26.65 1.74 9.57
C ILE A 6 -25.39 1.23 8.85
N VAL A 7 -24.50 0.60 9.60
CA VAL A 7 -23.25 0.02 9.11
C VAL A 7 -23.47 -1.26 8.28
N LEU A 8 -24.47 -2.08 8.58
CA LEU A 8 -24.80 -3.23 7.72
C LEU A 8 -25.41 -2.77 6.39
N LEU A 9 -26.16 -1.66 6.39
CA LEU A 9 -26.71 -1.07 5.18
C LEU A 9 -25.58 -0.55 4.28
N ILE A 10 -24.66 0.23 4.86
CA ILE A 10 -23.47 0.76 4.17
C ILE A 10 -22.59 -0.39 3.64
N ILE A 11 -22.31 -1.43 4.43
CA ILE A 11 -21.55 -2.61 3.98
C ILE A 11 -22.30 -3.38 2.87
N SER A 12 -23.62 -3.51 2.94
CA SER A 12 -24.42 -4.15 1.89
C SER A 12 -24.53 -3.33 0.60
N LEU A 13 -24.32 -2.01 0.66
CA LEU A 13 -24.27 -1.13 -0.51
C LEU A 13 -22.93 -1.22 -1.26
N PHE A 14 -21.87 -1.74 -0.62
CA PHE A 14 -20.53 -1.84 -1.20
C PHE A 14 -20.23 -3.14 -1.97
N SER A 15 -21.16 -4.11 -1.97
CA SER A 15 -20.97 -5.42 -2.62
C SER A 15 -22.07 -5.81 -3.60
N LEU A 16 -23.06 -4.93 -3.83
CA LEU A 16 -24.30 -5.29 -4.50
C LEU A 16 -24.74 -4.20 -5.48
N SER A 17 -25.12 -4.64 -6.67
CA SER A 17 -25.94 -3.87 -7.59
C SER A 17 -27.34 -3.72 -6.98
N LEU A 18 -27.69 -2.51 -6.53
CA LEU A 18 -29.04 -2.21 -6.05
C LEU A 18 -29.81 -1.45 -7.14
N ALA A 19 -30.93 -2.03 -7.56
CA ALA A 19 -31.91 -1.39 -8.43
C ALA A 19 -33.21 -1.16 -7.65
N GLN A 20 -33.87 -0.03 -7.92
CA GLN A 20 -35.19 0.27 -7.38
C GLN A 20 -36.21 -0.76 -7.91
N ASP A 21 -37.07 -1.27 -7.02
CA ASP A 21 -38.14 -2.20 -7.40
C ASP A 21 -39.10 -1.52 -8.39
N PRO A 22 -39.32 -2.08 -9.60
CA PRO A 22 -40.33 -1.56 -10.53
C PRO A 22 -41.75 -1.56 -9.93
N GLY A 23 -41.98 -2.34 -8.86
CA GLY A 23 -43.27 -2.52 -8.19
C GLY A 23 -43.64 -1.46 -7.14
N GLY A 24 -42.76 -0.51 -6.78
CA GLY A 24 -43.12 0.61 -5.91
C GLY A 24 -41.93 1.40 -5.32
N PRO A 25 -42.15 2.67 -4.92
CA PRO A 25 -41.08 3.59 -4.51
C PRO A 25 -40.41 3.24 -3.17
N ASN A 26 -40.92 2.23 -2.44
CA ASN A 26 -40.52 1.90 -1.07
C ASN A 26 -39.90 0.49 -0.93
N SER A 27 -39.51 -0.16 -2.02
CA SER A 27 -38.85 -1.48 -2.01
C SER A 27 -37.59 -1.51 -2.90
N MET A 28 -36.63 -2.36 -2.54
CA MET A 28 -35.41 -2.61 -3.30
C MET A 28 -35.32 -4.11 -3.63
N TRP A 29 -34.84 -4.44 -4.82
CA TRP A 29 -34.41 -5.81 -5.14
C TRP A 29 -32.91 -5.97 -4.87
N LEU A 30 -32.56 -7.13 -4.34
CA LEU A 30 -31.19 -7.59 -4.18
C LEU A 30 -30.81 -8.33 -5.46
N ASP A 31 -30.01 -7.73 -6.33
CA ASP A 31 -29.49 -8.42 -7.52
C ASP A 31 -28.09 -8.95 -7.21
N LEU A 32 -27.97 -10.28 -7.07
CA LEU A 32 -26.74 -10.95 -6.67
C LEU A 32 -25.79 -11.22 -7.86
N ASP A 33 -26.20 -10.96 -9.10
CA ASP A 33 -25.47 -11.40 -10.30
C ASP A 33 -25.21 -10.30 -11.35
N ASN A 34 -25.43 -9.02 -11.04
CA ASN A 34 -25.39 -7.96 -12.06
C ASN A 34 -24.09 -7.16 -12.08
N SER A 35 -23.27 -7.40 -13.12
CA SER A 35 -22.03 -6.68 -13.40
C SER A 35 -22.20 -5.43 -14.27
N GLU A 36 -23.43 -4.93 -14.50
CA GLU A 36 -23.69 -3.84 -15.46
C GLU A 36 -24.13 -2.48 -14.86
N ILE A 37 -24.04 -2.23 -13.55
CA ILE A 37 -24.21 -0.86 -13.00
C ILE A 37 -22.89 -0.09 -12.99
N LEU A 38 -22.21 -0.06 -14.14
CA LEU A 38 -21.18 0.93 -14.47
C LEU A 38 -21.39 1.55 -15.85
N SER A 39 -22.48 1.24 -16.57
CA SER A 39 -22.70 1.71 -17.95
C SER A 39 -24.07 2.28 -18.28
N SER A 40 -25.02 2.39 -17.35
CA SER A 40 -26.21 3.23 -17.59
C SER A 40 -25.95 4.69 -17.19
N GLY A 41 -24.97 5.29 -17.88
CA GLY A 41 -24.97 6.72 -18.12
C GLY A 41 -26.23 7.06 -18.93
N GLY A 42 -27.33 7.30 -18.23
CA GLY A 42 -28.38 8.15 -18.77
C GLY A 42 -27.73 9.49 -19.02
N GLU A 43 -27.45 9.78 -20.29
CA GLU A 43 -27.03 11.09 -20.75
C GLU A 43 -28.02 12.11 -20.18
N VAL A 44 -27.58 12.94 -19.22
CA VAL A 44 -28.36 14.09 -18.75
C VAL A 44 -28.37 15.08 -19.92
N THR A 45 -29.29 14.83 -20.84
CA THR A 45 -29.56 15.69 -21.98
C THR A 45 -30.33 16.89 -21.46
N SER A 46 -29.67 18.04 -21.49
CA SER A 46 -30.18 19.39 -21.17
C SER A 46 -30.76 19.60 -19.76
N LEU A 47 -30.09 20.46 -19.01
CA LEU A 47 -30.56 21.07 -17.77
C LEU A 47 -31.92 21.74 -18.00
N ASP A 48 -32.96 21.28 -17.31
CA ASP A 48 -34.21 22.03 -17.18
C ASP A 48 -33.98 23.17 -16.16
N PRO A 49 -34.04 24.45 -16.58
CA PRO A 49 -33.80 25.59 -15.70
C PRO A 49 -34.85 25.76 -14.57
N ASP A 50 -35.91 24.95 -14.54
CA ASP A 50 -36.95 24.97 -13.50
C ASP A 50 -36.78 23.88 -12.41
N THR A 51 -35.59 23.25 -12.27
CA THR A 51 -35.38 22.23 -11.23
C THR A 51 -35.44 22.86 -9.83
N VAL A 52 -36.55 22.67 -9.13
CA VAL A 52 -36.66 22.97 -7.70
C VAL A 52 -35.75 21.99 -6.96
N CYS A 53 -34.63 22.50 -6.45
CA CYS A 53 -33.71 21.72 -5.62
C CYS A 53 -34.43 21.30 -4.33
N THR A 54 -34.94 20.07 -4.32
CA THR A 54 -35.63 19.49 -3.17
C THR A 54 -34.56 18.87 -2.27
N PRO A 55 -34.41 19.31 -1.01
CA PRO A 55 -33.36 18.79 -0.13
C PRO A 55 -33.46 17.28 0.01
N GLY A 56 -32.32 16.60 -0.14
CA GLY A 56 -32.24 15.15 -0.12
C GLY A 56 -32.57 14.45 -1.44
N ASP A 57 -32.91 15.18 -2.52
CA ASP A 57 -33.10 14.64 -3.88
C ASP A 57 -31.78 14.74 -4.67
N PHE A 58 -30.77 14.01 -4.24
CA PHE A 58 -29.40 14.13 -4.72
C PHE A 58 -29.21 13.83 -6.21
N ASN A 59 -30.06 12.97 -6.77
CA ASN A 59 -30.01 12.63 -8.19
C ASN A 59 -30.86 13.56 -9.07
N GLY A 60 -31.59 14.52 -8.48
CA GLY A 60 -32.42 15.50 -9.20
C GLY A 60 -33.67 14.91 -9.84
N SER A 61 -34.21 13.83 -9.29
CA SER A 61 -35.42 13.14 -9.80
C SER A 61 -36.72 13.89 -9.50
N GLY A 62 -36.68 14.90 -8.63
CA GLY A 62 -37.84 15.59 -8.08
C GLY A 62 -38.48 14.88 -6.88
N THR A 63 -37.92 13.77 -6.40
CA THR A 63 -38.47 13.00 -5.27
C THR A 63 -37.38 12.48 -4.35
N VAL A 64 -37.55 12.60 -3.02
CA VAL A 64 -36.58 12.06 -2.06
C VAL A 64 -36.92 10.59 -1.73
N ASN A 65 -36.09 9.67 -2.21
CA ASN A 65 -36.26 8.23 -2.03
C ASN A 65 -34.91 7.48 -1.88
N LEU A 66 -34.93 6.14 -1.91
CA LEU A 66 -33.73 5.32 -1.70
C LEU A 66 -32.67 5.48 -2.82
N SER A 67 -33.07 5.92 -4.01
CA SER A 67 -32.16 6.23 -5.12
C SER A 67 -31.32 7.49 -4.87
N ASP A 68 -31.75 8.38 -3.97
CA ASP A 68 -30.94 9.50 -3.52
C ASP A 68 -29.89 9.08 -2.50
N LEU A 69 -30.24 8.11 -1.66
CA LEU A 69 -29.29 7.51 -0.73
C LEU A 69 -28.16 6.79 -1.49
N SER A 70 -28.49 6.03 -2.54
CA SER A 70 -27.48 5.38 -3.38
C SER A 70 -26.65 6.40 -4.16
N PHE A 71 -27.28 7.46 -4.69
CA PHE A 71 -26.55 8.54 -5.38
C PHE A 71 -25.57 9.24 -4.44
N LEU A 72 -26.00 9.58 -3.22
CA LEU A 72 -25.16 10.24 -2.24
C LEU A 72 -23.99 9.34 -1.77
N VAL A 73 -24.22 8.04 -1.61
CA VAL A 73 -23.15 7.06 -1.36
C VAL A 73 -22.15 7.07 -2.51
N SER A 74 -22.62 7.03 -3.75
CA SER A 74 -21.75 7.07 -4.92
C SER A 74 -20.93 8.35 -4.96
N TYR A 75 -21.55 9.51 -4.77
CA TYR A 75 -20.87 10.81 -4.75
C TYR A 75 -19.80 10.90 -3.65
N LEU A 76 -20.18 10.66 -2.40
CA LEU A 76 -19.27 10.81 -1.25
C LEU A 76 -18.20 9.71 -1.24
N LEU A 77 -18.58 8.46 -1.50
CA LEU A 77 -17.70 7.32 -1.24
C LEU A 77 -17.07 6.77 -2.51
N ILE A 78 -17.77 6.73 -3.65
CA ILE A 78 -17.38 5.95 -4.85
C ILE A 78 -17.15 6.84 -6.10
N CYS A 79 -16.75 8.09 -5.91
CA CYS A 79 -16.41 9.03 -7.00
C CYS A 79 -17.54 9.24 -8.03
N GLY A 80 -18.79 9.13 -7.58
CA GLY A 80 -19.97 9.39 -8.39
C GLY A 80 -20.08 10.85 -8.82
N LEU A 81 -21.02 11.10 -9.72
CA LEU A 81 -21.29 12.45 -10.22
C LEU A 81 -21.65 13.40 -9.08
N SER A 82 -21.22 14.66 -9.21
CA SER A 82 -21.69 15.71 -8.32
C SER A 82 -23.21 15.83 -8.38
N PRO A 83 -23.90 16.01 -7.24
CA PRO A 83 -25.34 16.28 -7.25
C PRO A 83 -25.66 17.47 -8.14
N THR A 84 -26.77 17.33 -8.86
CA THR A 84 -27.27 18.31 -9.83
C THR A 84 -27.56 19.67 -9.18
N CYS A 85 -27.91 19.66 -7.89
CA CYS A 85 -28.13 20.84 -7.07
C CYS A 85 -27.10 20.92 -5.93
N LEU A 86 -26.45 22.07 -5.76
CA LEU A 86 -25.66 22.38 -4.58
C LEU A 86 -26.09 23.75 -4.02
N PRO A 87 -26.37 23.88 -2.71
CA PRO A 87 -26.40 22.83 -1.70
C PRO A 87 -27.73 22.05 -1.71
N ASN A 88 -27.67 20.72 -1.86
CA ASN A 88 -28.82 19.82 -1.78
C ASN A 88 -28.72 18.91 -0.54
N GLU A 89 -28.21 19.47 0.56
CA GLU A 89 -27.97 18.75 1.81
C GLU A 89 -29.29 18.32 2.49
N ALA A 90 -29.23 17.29 3.35
CA ALA A 90 -30.41 16.68 3.94
C ALA A 90 -30.66 17.12 5.39
N ASN A 91 -29.64 17.55 6.13
CA ASN A 91 -29.66 17.70 7.59
C ASN A 91 -29.75 19.15 8.12
N GLY A 92 -29.72 20.16 7.25
CA GLY A 92 -29.79 21.58 7.55
C GLY A 92 -28.45 22.29 7.83
N ASN A 93 -27.30 21.60 7.73
CA ASN A 93 -26.00 22.09 8.21
C ASN A 93 -25.15 22.86 7.18
N CYS A 94 -25.64 23.01 5.95
CA CYS A 94 -24.96 23.70 4.85
C CYS A 94 -23.66 23.06 4.34
N GLU A 95 -23.36 21.82 4.70
CA GLU A 95 -22.23 21.08 4.15
C GLU A 95 -22.70 19.74 3.60
N LEU A 96 -22.42 19.49 2.31
CA LEU A 96 -22.71 18.19 1.72
C LEU A 96 -21.67 17.15 2.15
N ASP A 97 -22.02 16.27 3.08
CA ASP A 97 -21.09 15.35 3.72
C ASP A 97 -21.74 14.02 4.19
N LEU A 98 -20.98 13.18 4.89
CA LEU A 98 -21.48 11.90 5.42
C LEU A 98 -22.58 12.05 6.48
N GLY A 99 -22.70 13.23 7.10
CA GLY A 99 -23.82 13.60 7.96
C GLY A 99 -25.15 13.60 7.21
N ASP A 100 -25.18 14.01 5.94
CA ASP A 100 -26.39 13.93 5.11
C ASP A 100 -26.79 12.49 4.82
N LEU A 101 -25.80 11.64 4.55
CA LEU A 101 -26.02 10.22 4.33
C LEU A 101 -26.60 9.56 5.59
N ILE A 102 -26.06 9.88 6.76
CA ILE A 102 -26.59 9.40 8.04
C ILE A 102 -28.01 9.92 8.27
N TYR A 103 -28.28 11.18 7.95
CA TYR A 103 -29.59 11.80 8.12
C TYR A 103 -30.66 11.13 7.24
N LEU A 104 -30.42 10.98 5.94
CA LEU A 104 -31.32 10.26 5.03
C LEU A 104 -31.52 8.80 5.46
N THR A 105 -30.45 8.13 5.89
CA THR A 105 -30.57 6.76 6.41
C THR A 105 -31.53 6.70 7.60
N ASN A 106 -31.45 7.65 8.54
CA ASN A 106 -32.35 7.69 9.69
C ASN A 106 -33.80 8.04 9.29
N PHE A 107 -33.99 8.96 8.33
CA PHE A 107 -35.31 9.29 7.78
C PHE A 107 -36.01 8.04 7.24
N PHE A 108 -35.35 7.32 6.31
CA PHE A 108 -35.95 6.15 5.66
C PHE A 108 -36.12 4.93 6.58
N PHE A 109 -35.12 4.65 7.41
CA PHE A 109 -35.06 3.36 8.12
C PHE A 109 -35.39 3.42 9.61
N LYS A 110 -35.44 4.62 10.19
CA LYS A 110 -35.68 4.81 11.63
C LYS A 110 -36.81 5.77 11.95
N GLY A 111 -37.57 6.22 10.95
CA GLY A 111 -38.65 7.19 11.14
C GLY A 111 -38.13 8.54 11.64
N GLY A 112 -36.91 8.92 11.23
CA GLY A 112 -36.37 10.24 11.47
C GLY A 112 -37.19 11.35 10.76
N PRO A 113 -36.91 12.62 11.05
CA PRO A 113 -37.54 13.75 10.36
C PRO A 113 -37.19 13.78 8.86
N ALA A 114 -38.06 14.40 8.05
CA ALA A 114 -37.82 14.64 6.62
C ALA A 114 -36.63 15.59 6.40
N PRO A 115 -36.02 15.60 5.20
CA PRO A 115 -34.96 16.53 4.84
C PRO A 115 -35.33 17.99 5.04
N VAL A 116 -34.36 18.80 5.47
CA VAL A 116 -34.58 20.19 5.86
C VAL A 116 -34.50 21.12 4.65
N SER A 117 -35.52 21.96 4.46
CA SER A 117 -35.72 22.81 3.27
C SER A 117 -34.76 23.98 3.10
N TYR A 118 -33.97 24.30 4.11
CA TYR A 118 -33.07 25.45 4.08
C TYR A 118 -31.95 25.30 5.09
N CYS A 119 -30.78 25.78 4.66
CA CYS A 119 -29.65 26.15 5.49
C CYS A 119 -30.11 26.98 6.69
N SER A 120 -30.30 26.33 7.84
CA SER A 120 -30.85 26.95 9.04
C SER A 120 -29.89 26.91 10.21
N ASN A 121 -28.91 26.02 10.15
CA ASN A 121 -27.99 25.79 11.25
C ASN A 121 -26.60 25.48 10.67
N PRO A 122 -25.88 26.47 10.11
CA PRO A 122 -24.50 26.24 9.70
C PRO A 122 -23.77 25.60 10.87
N ASP A 123 -23.02 24.54 10.59
CA ASP A 123 -22.31 23.76 11.61
C ASP A 123 -21.28 24.67 12.31
N THR A 124 -21.76 25.42 13.31
CA THR A 124 -20.99 26.33 14.15
C THR A 124 -20.47 25.58 15.37
N PHE A 125 -20.57 24.25 15.36
CA PHE A 125 -20.02 23.41 16.40
C PHE A 125 -18.49 23.46 16.31
N PHE A 126 -17.95 24.48 16.98
CA PHE A 126 -16.54 24.53 17.31
C PHE A 126 -16.20 23.26 18.06
N ASP A 127 -15.17 22.60 17.58
CA ASP A 127 -14.55 21.52 18.29
C ASP A 127 -14.26 21.96 19.74
N PRO A 128 -14.95 21.39 20.74
CA PRO A 128 -14.73 21.77 22.12
C PRO A 128 -13.31 21.38 22.53
N GLY A 129 -12.65 22.26 23.29
CA GLY A 129 -11.27 22.01 23.68
C GLY A 129 -10.27 22.35 22.57
N ASN A 130 -9.40 21.41 22.23
CA ASN A 130 -8.33 21.56 21.27
C ASN A 130 -8.74 21.00 19.91
N LEU A 131 -8.23 21.59 18.83
CA LEU A 131 -8.53 21.13 17.49
C LEU A 131 -8.09 19.67 17.24
N ASP A 132 -9.08 18.86 16.92
CA ASP A 132 -8.97 17.51 16.41
C ASP A 132 -8.28 17.54 15.05
N THR A 133 -7.36 16.59 14.85
CA THR A 133 -6.54 16.53 13.64
C THR A 133 -6.49 15.11 13.10
N LEU A 134 -6.61 14.97 11.78
CA LEU A 134 -6.25 13.75 11.06
C LEU A 134 -5.06 14.05 10.16
N LYS A 135 -3.98 13.28 10.34
CA LYS A 135 -2.76 13.43 9.54
C LYS A 135 -2.40 12.10 8.89
N ILE A 136 -2.17 12.13 7.58
CA ILE A 136 -1.53 11.04 6.87
C ILE A 136 -0.01 11.23 6.94
N GLY A 137 0.71 10.20 7.36
CA GLY A 137 2.16 10.20 7.36
C GLY A 137 2.74 10.16 5.95
N THR A 138 4.02 10.46 5.86
CA THR A 138 4.79 10.27 4.63
C THR A 138 5.82 9.17 4.87
N VAL A 139 5.84 8.19 3.98
CA VAL A 139 6.85 7.11 3.97
C VAL A 139 7.61 7.13 2.66
N THR A 140 8.74 6.46 2.60
CA THR A 140 9.51 6.24 1.37
C THR A 140 9.57 4.74 1.08
N GLY A 141 9.48 4.36 -0.19
CA GLY A 141 9.62 2.97 -0.63
C GLY A 141 10.07 2.88 -2.09
N CYS A 142 10.53 1.69 -2.47
CA CYS A 142 10.92 1.34 -3.83
C CYS A 142 9.73 0.81 -4.65
N PRO A 143 9.79 0.87 -6.00
CA PRO A 143 8.93 0.06 -6.85
C PRO A 143 8.97 -1.42 -6.43
N GLY A 144 7.79 -2.04 -6.34
CA GLY A 144 7.60 -3.40 -5.83
C GLY A 144 7.51 -3.53 -4.31
N ASP A 145 7.82 -2.48 -3.53
CA ASP A 145 7.71 -2.56 -2.07
C ASP A 145 6.25 -2.53 -1.62
N THR A 146 5.98 -3.23 -0.52
CA THR A 146 4.82 -2.91 0.32
C THR A 146 5.23 -1.99 1.46
N VAL A 147 4.57 -0.84 1.59
CA VAL A 147 4.81 0.17 2.63
C VAL A 147 3.60 0.34 3.53
N ALA A 148 3.86 0.69 4.79
CA ALA A 148 2.84 0.94 5.82
C ALA A 148 2.74 2.44 6.13
N VAL A 149 1.77 3.14 5.54
CA VAL A 149 1.60 4.59 5.73
C VAL A 149 0.83 4.86 7.03
N PRO A 150 1.41 5.50 8.05
CA PRO A 150 0.72 5.73 9.32
C PRO A 150 -0.37 6.80 9.19
N VAL A 151 -1.52 6.53 9.79
CA VAL A 151 -2.63 7.47 9.95
C VAL A 151 -2.66 7.90 11.41
N TYR A 152 -2.47 9.20 11.65
CA TYR A 152 -2.49 9.80 12.99
C TYR A 152 -3.82 10.50 13.23
N VAL A 153 -4.36 10.31 14.44
CA VAL A 153 -5.48 11.11 14.93
C VAL A 153 -5.08 11.73 16.26
N ASN A 154 -5.28 13.03 16.38
CA ASN A 154 -5.30 13.73 17.65
C ASN A 154 -6.74 14.11 17.94
N ASN A 155 -7.25 13.68 19.09
CA ASN A 155 -8.59 14.03 19.55
C ASN A 155 -8.64 14.16 21.06
N ASP A 156 -9.34 15.15 21.60
CA ASP A 156 -9.44 15.34 23.05
C ASP A 156 -10.77 14.87 23.67
N GLU A 157 -11.75 14.48 22.86
CA GLU A 157 -12.89 13.66 23.31
C GLU A 157 -13.08 12.35 22.53
N LYS A 158 -14.05 11.54 22.95
CA LYS A 158 -14.42 10.31 22.24
C LYS A 158 -15.09 10.66 20.92
N ILE A 159 -14.61 10.06 19.84
CA ILE A 159 -15.14 10.27 18.48
C ILE A 159 -15.47 8.95 17.79
N TYR A 160 -16.41 9.01 16.86
CA TYR A 160 -16.60 8.05 15.79
C TYR A 160 -15.88 8.58 14.55
N LEU A 161 -15.11 7.71 13.90
CA LEU A 161 -14.37 8.04 12.68
C LEU A 161 -15.11 7.43 11.50
N THR A 162 -15.44 8.23 10.50
CA THR A 162 -15.82 7.74 9.17
C THR A 162 -15.13 8.63 8.15
N VAL A 163 -13.97 8.18 7.66
CA VAL A 163 -13.08 9.00 6.84
C VAL A 163 -12.74 8.27 5.55
N PRO A 164 -13.23 8.74 4.39
CA PRO A 164 -12.71 8.27 3.12
C PRO A 164 -11.28 8.82 2.95
N LEU A 165 -10.33 7.97 2.56
CA LEU A 165 -8.99 8.35 2.11
C LEU A 165 -8.88 8.05 0.62
N ARG A 166 -8.58 9.07 -0.19
CA ARG A 166 -8.28 8.88 -1.62
C ARG A 166 -6.77 8.78 -1.85
N ILE A 167 -6.39 7.91 -2.76
CA ILE A 167 -5.00 7.60 -3.10
C ILE A 167 -4.81 7.82 -4.59
N ASP A 168 -3.75 8.52 -4.97
CA ASP A 168 -3.26 8.55 -6.34
C ASP A 168 -2.71 7.15 -6.71
N THR A 169 -3.40 6.45 -7.59
CA THR A 169 -3.06 5.07 -7.94
C THR A 169 -2.06 4.93 -9.07
N SER A 170 -1.51 6.04 -9.58
CA SER A 170 -0.53 6.00 -10.67
C SER A 170 0.65 5.08 -10.34
N MET A 171 1.15 5.12 -9.10
CA MET A 171 2.35 4.39 -8.67
C MET A 171 2.15 3.48 -7.46
N ALA A 172 1.00 3.49 -6.78
CA ALA A 172 0.75 2.57 -5.67
C ALA A 172 -0.74 2.18 -5.54
N VAL A 173 -1.00 1.07 -4.88
CA VAL A 173 -2.36 0.63 -4.51
C VAL A 173 -2.38 0.41 -3.01
N CYS A 174 -3.26 1.10 -2.28
CA CYS A 174 -3.55 0.75 -0.89
C CYS A 174 -5.00 0.30 -0.76
N ASP A 175 -5.22 -0.93 -0.33
CA ASP A 175 -6.54 -1.57 -0.28
C ASP A 175 -6.89 -2.09 1.13
N SER A 176 -5.94 -2.01 2.07
CA SER A 176 -6.06 -2.63 3.37
C SER A 176 -5.41 -1.79 4.45
N ILE A 177 -5.78 -2.07 5.71
CA ILE A 177 -5.22 -1.41 6.87
C ILE A 177 -4.73 -2.40 7.91
N ILE A 178 -3.78 -1.96 8.72
CA ILE A 178 -3.27 -2.65 9.89
C ILE A 178 -3.59 -1.79 11.11
N THR A 179 -4.33 -2.33 12.07
CA THR A 179 -4.67 -1.65 13.33
C THR A 179 -4.06 -2.33 14.56
N THR A 180 -3.42 -3.49 14.41
CA THR A 180 -2.74 -4.17 15.50
C THR A 180 -1.61 -3.29 16.06
N GLY A 181 -1.59 -3.12 17.39
CA GLY A 181 -0.58 -2.30 18.07
C GLY A 181 -0.83 -0.78 18.00
N THR A 182 -1.93 -0.34 17.38
CA THR A 182 -2.29 1.08 17.27
C THR A 182 -3.45 1.45 18.23
N ARG A 183 -3.78 2.74 18.33
CA ARG A 183 -4.98 3.20 19.06
C ARG A 183 -6.30 2.75 18.42
N GLY A 184 -6.28 2.38 17.15
CA GLY A 184 -7.46 1.88 16.42
C GLY A 184 -7.67 0.38 16.52
N ALA A 185 -6.80 -0.36 17.23
CA ALA A 185 -6.89 -1.81 17.38
C ALA A 185 -8.28 -2.24 17.89
N GLY A 186 -8.97 -3.08 17.12
CA GLY A 186 -10.31 -3.57 17.47
C GLY A 186 -11.39 -2.49 17.50
N LYS A 187 -11.10 -1.28 17.01
CA LYS A 187 -12.04 -0.15 16.94
C LYS A 187 -12.25 0.33 15.51
N ILE A 188 -11.20 0.34 14.70
CA ILE A 188 -11.22 0.82 13.31
C ILE A 188 -11.16 -0.37 12.36
N ALA A 189 -11.98 -0.33 11.33
CA ALA A 189 -11.91 -1.16 10.13
C ALA A 189 -11.58 -0.29 8.91
N GLY A 190 -10.91 -0.89 7.93
CA GLY A 190 -10.62 -0.30 6.63
C GLY A 190 -11.43 -1.03 5.59
N ILE A 191 -12.20 -0.30 4.80
CA ILE A 191 -12.99 -0.83 3.69
C ILE A 191 -12.35 -0.29 2.40
N PRO A 192 -11.86 -1.16 1.50
CA PRO A 192 -11.35 -0.70 0.21
C PRO A 192 -12.46 -0.04 -0.61
N VAL A 193 -12.09 1.03 -1.30
CA VAL A 193 -12.98 1.82 -2.15
C VAL A 193 -12.36 1.87 -3.54
N TYR A 194 -13.15 1.58 -4.58
CA TYR A 194 -12.69 1.59 -5.97
C TYR A 194 -13.39 2.71 -6.74
N CYS A 195 -12.62 3.49 -7.50
CA CYS A 195 -13.04 4.68 -8.24
C CYS A 195 -12.44 4.65 -9.66
N GLY A 196 -12.97 3.83 -10.57
CA GLY A 196 -12.35 3.63 -11.89
C GLY A 196 -10.89 3.17 -11.74
N ASP A 197 -9.94 3.97 -12.23
CA ASP A 197 -8.50 3.69 -12.09
C ASP A 197 -7.94 4.04 -10.70
N SER A 198 -8.67 4.80 -9.88
CA SER A 198 -8.29 5.23 -8.53
C SER A 198 -8.81 4.27 -7.45
N THR A 199 -8.09 4.18 -6.33
CA THR A 199 -8.46 3.39 -5.15
C THR A 199 -8.37 4.25 -3.90
N GLY A 200 -9.07 3.83 -2.86
CA GLY A 200 -9.16 4.52 -1.60
C GLY A 200 -9.41 3.54 -0.46
N VAL A 201 -9.34 4.06 0.76
CA VAL A 201 -9.67 3.30 1.96
C VAL A 201 -10.63 4.12 2.81
N LEU A 202 -11.79 3.57 3.11
CA LEU A 202 -12.72 4.13 4.09
C LEU A 202 -12.33 3.61 5.49
N LEU A 203 -11.83 4.51 6.33
CA LEU A 203 -11.57 4.23 7.74
C LEU A 203 -12.85 4.44 8.54
N ASN A 204 -13.30 3.42 9.27
CA ASN A 204 -14.54 3.47 10.04
C ASN A 204 -14.39 2.85 11.43
N THR A 205 -14.91 3.51 12.46
CA THR A 205 -15.09 2.91 13.79
C THR A 205 -16.32 2.00 13.90
N ASN A 206 -16.44 0.93 13.10
CA ASN A 206 -17.42 -0.18 13.18
C ASN A 206 -18.89 0.14 13.64
N GLY A 207 -19.36 1.38 13.55
CA GLY A 207 -20.70 1.85 13.94
C GLY A 207 -21.09 1.83 15.43
N VAL A 208 -20.33 1.17 16.30
CA VAL A 208 -20.66 1.04 17.74
C VAL A 208 -19.50 1.39 18.66
N ASP A 209 -18.30 1.41 18.10
CA ASP A 209 -17.07 1.69 18.83
C ASP A 209 -16.68 3.16 18.71
N THR A 210 -16.04 3.68 19.75
CA THR A 210 -15.49 5.04 19.76
C THR A 210 -13.97 4.98 19.88
N LEU A 211 -13.29 5.86 19.16
CA LEU A 211 -11.89 6.14 19.41
C LEU A 211 -11.82 7.03 20.66
N THR A 212 -11.10 6.55 21.68
CA THR A 212 -10.90 7.31 22.92
C THR A 212 -10.00 8.53 22.67
N ALA A 213 -10.12 9.56 23.53
CA ALA A 213 -9.23 10.72 23.50
C ALA A 213 -7.75 10.32 23.52
N GLY A 214 -6.93 11.02 22.76
CA GLY A 214 -5.49 10.83 22.71
C GLY A 214 -4.87 11.27 21.38
N ASN A 215 -3.55 11.13 21.33
CA ASN A 215 -2.73 11.41 20.16
C ASN A 215 -1.95 10.15 19.78
N GLY A 216 -1.94 9.79 18.50
CA GLY A 216 -1.07 8.74 17.99
C GLY A 216 -1.60 8.07 16.74
N VAL A 217 -0.89 7.03 16.30
CA VAL A 217 -1.28 6.22 15.15
C VAL A 217 -2.56 5.44 15.48
N VAL A 218 -3.52 5.49 14.57
CA VAL A 218 -4.78 4.74 14.67
C VAL A 218 -4.85 3.60 13.65
N ALA A 219 -4.14 3.70 12.54
CA ALA A 219 -4.03 2.64 11.53
C ALA A 219 -2.76 2.86 10.70
N TYR A 220 -2.29 1.79 10.05
CA TYR A 220 -1.37 1.89 8.92
C TYR A 220 -2.11 1.49 7.66
N LEU A 221 -2.03 2.30 6.60
CA LEU A 221 -2.47 1.90 5.27
C LEU A 221 -1.41 0.98 4.69
N ARG A 222 -1.79 -0.23 4.30
CA ARG A 222 -0.90 -1.14 3.59
C ARG A 222 -0.99 -0.82 2.10
N CYS A 223 0.13 -0.39 1.53
CA CYS A 223 0.21 0.07 0.15
C CYS A 223 1.27 -0.73 -0.60
N ILE A 224 0.95 -1.23 -1.78
CA ILE A 224 1.90 -1.88 -2.69
C ILE A 224 2.29 -0.85 -3.76
N ILE A 225 3.58 -0.53 -3.84
CA ILE A 225 4.14 0.35 -4.87
C ILE A 225 4.26 -0.49 -6.15
N LYS A 226 3.65 0.00 -7.23
CA LYS A 226 3.71 -0.63 -8.56
C LYS A 226 5.15 -0.58 -9.09
N ASP A 227 5.50 -1.51 -9.97
CA ASP A 227 6.73 -1.42 -10.73
C ASP A 227 6.66 -0.19 -11.65
N GLY A 228 7.71 0.64 -11.68
CA GLY A 228 7.70 1.89 -12.46
C GLY A 228 8.63 2.99 -11.95
N ASP A 229 8.38 4.21 -12.41
CA ASP A 229 9.19 5.41 -12.18
C ASP A 229 9.19 5.92 -10.72
N SER A 230 10.09 6.87 -10.44
CA SER A 230 10.14 7.61 -9.17
C SER A 230 9.15 8.77 -9.13
N GLY A 231 8.57 9.05 -7.96
CA GLY A 231 7.61 10.14 -7.81
C GLY A 231 7.00 10.21 -6.42
N PHE A 232 5.88 10.94 -6.27
CA PHE A 232 5.15 11.02 -5.02
C PHE A 232 3.69 10.60 -5.22
N VAL A 233 3.27 9.56 -4.51
CA VAL A 233 1.87 9.14 -4.41
C VAL A 233 1.20 9.96 -3.32
N THR A 234 0.21 10.76 -3.71
CA THR A 234 -0.56 11.58 -2.77
C THR A 234 -1.69 10.76 -2.14
N ILE A 235 -1.85 10.89 -0.83
CA ILE A 235 -2.99 10.38 -0.06
C ILE A 235 -3.67 11.56 0.63
N ASP A 236 -4.79 12.01 0.06
CA ASP A 236 -5.48 13.23 0.45
C ASP A 236 -6.96 13.18 0.06
N SER A 237 -7.86 13.49 0.99
CA SER A 237 -9.31 13.54 0.72
C SER A 237 -9.90 14.93 0.66
N ALA A 238 -9.13 15.95 1.04
CA ALA A 238 -9.54 17.35 1.00
C ALA A 238 -9.30 17.96 -0.39
N THR A 239 -8.22 17.58 -1.07
CA THR A 239 -7.88 18.14 -2.40
C THR A 239 -8.31 17.26 -3.56
N LEU A 240 -8.45 15.95 -3.36
CA LEU A 240 -8.84 15.00 -4.42
C LEU A 240 -10.37 14.88 -4.59
N GLY A 241 -11.16 15.50 -3.71
CA GLY A 241 -12.63 15.67 -3.84
C GLY A 241 -13.47 14.40 -4.04
N PRO A 242 -14.79 14.51 -4.12
CA PRO A 242 -15.62 15.53 -3.47
C PRO A 242 -15.96 15.05 -2.04
N ASN A 243 -15.13 15.38 -1.05
CA ASN A 243 -15.40 14.99 0.33
C ASN A 243 -14.95 16.08 1.30
N THR A 244 -15.81 16.41 2.26
CA THR A 244 -15.41 17.10 3.49
C THR A 244 -15.25 16.07 4.60
N LEU A 245 -14.07 16.05 5.20
CA LEU A 245 -13.74 15.08 6.24
C LEU A 245 -14.40 15.50 7.56
N ARG A 246 -15.04 14.55 8.24
CA ARG A 246 -15.74 14.76 9.52
C ARG A 246 -15.38 13.70 10.55
N PHE A 247 -15.26 14.12 11.81
CA PHE A 247 -15.39 13.22 12.95
C PHE A 247 -16.79 13.39 13.54
N PHE A 248 -17.33 12.34 14.15
CA PHE A 248 -18.68 12.36 14.71
C PHE A 248 -18.63 12.16 16.21
N LYS A 249 -19.33 12.99 17.00
CA LYS A 249 -19.52 12.76 18.45
C LYS A 249 -20.77 11.94 18.72
N SER A 250 -21.77 12.04 17.85
CA SER A 250 -22.97 11.21 17.84
C SER A 250 -23.47 11.03 16.40
N ASN A 251 -24.61 10.36 16.23
CA ASN A 251 -25.31 10.23 14.96
C ASN A 251 -25.89 11.55 14.39
N THR A 252 -25.74 12.67 15.09
CA THR A 252 -26.31 13.97 14.71
C THR A 252 -25.32 15.13 14.86
N TYR A 253 -24.15 14.90 15.45
CA TYR A 253 -23.16 15.95 15.70
C TYR A 253 -21.81 15.53 15.12
N SER A 254 -21.31 16.30 14.17
CA SER A 254 -19.99 16.17 13.58
C SER A 254 -19.12 17.37 13.90
N ILE A 255 -17.81 17.19 13.73
CA ILE A 255 -16.80 18.24 13.83
C ILE A 255 -15.90 18.13 12.61
N LYS A 256 -15.38 19.27 12.17
CA LYS A 256 -14.40 19.34 11.08
C LYS A 256 -12.99 19.27 11.67
N PRO A 257 -12.28 18.14 11.56
CA PRO A 257 -10.90 18.11 11.99
C PRO A 257 -10.02 18.88 11.01
N VAL A 258 -8.87 19.32 11.50
CA VAL A 258 -7.78 19.77 10.65
C VAL A 258 -7.21 18.56 9.91
N PHE A 259 -7.25 18.57 8.59
CA PHE A 259 -6.69 17.50 7.77
C PHE A 259 -5.30 17.88 7.24
N ILE A 260 -4.36 16.94 7.32
CA ILE A 260 -3.02 17.07 6.76
C ILE A 260 -2.78 15.85 5.86
N GLY A 261 -2.74 16.08 4.55
CA GLY A 261 -2.42 15.08 3.56
C GLY A 261 -0.98 14.57 3.69
N GLY A 262 -0.74 13.39 3.12
CA GLY A 262 0.54 12.69 3.19
C GLY A 262 0.69 11.77 1.98
N GLY A 263 1.50 10.72 2.10
CA GLY A 263 1.69 9.84 0.95
C GLY A 263 2.94 8.98 0.97
N ILE A 264 3.36 8.58 -0.22
CA ILE A 264 4.50 7.70 -0.45
C ILE A 264 5.45 8.39 -1.41
N ASN A 265 6.67 8.63 -0.95
CA ASN A 265 7.77 9.01 -1.82
C ASN A 265 8.35 7.73 -2.46
N VAL A 266 8.11 7.54 -3.75
CA VAL A 266 8.66 6.43 -4.53
C VAL A 266 10.08 6.81 -4.94
N ALA A 267 11.04 6.37 -4.13
CA ALA A 267 12.45 6.70 -4.32
C ALA A 267 13.30 5.50 -3.90
N CYS A 268 13.84 4.78 -4.89
CA CYS A 268 14.84 3.76 -4.59
C CYS A 268 16.20 4.40 -4.30
N PRO A 269 16.97 3.86 -3.34
CA PRO A 269 18.37 4.17 -3.25
C PRO A 269 19.04 3.73 -4.56
N THR A 270 19.61 4.69 -5.28
CA THR A 270 20.47 4.47 -6.46
C THR A 270 21.73 3.66 -6.16
N ASN A 271 21.92 3.26 -4.90
CA ASN A 271 23.10 2.56 -4.38
C ASN A 271 22.88 1.04 -4.19
N PHE A 272 21.68 0.50 -4.43
CA PHE A 272 21.50 -0.95 -4.38
C PHE A 272 21.99 -1.60 -5.67
N LYS A 273 23.15 -2.24 -5.60
CA LYS A 273 23.76 -3.02 -6.68
C LYS A 273 23.93 -4.47 -6.25
N VAL A 274 23.85 -5.40 -7.18
CA VAL A 274 24.29 -6.78 -6.95
C VAL A 274 25.64 -6.96 -7.62
N THR A 275 26.64 -7.41 -6.85
CA THR A 275 27.95 -7.79 -7.36
C THR A 275 28.10 -9.30 -7.24
N ILE A 276 28.37 -9.99 -8.35
CA ILE A 276 28.61 -11.43 -8.43
C ILE A 276 30.09 -11.62 -8.78
N ARG A 277 30.77 -12.53 -8.09
CA ARG A 277 32.19 -12.80 -8.29
C ARG A 277 32.42 -14.29 -8.47
N ALA A 278 33.00 -14.67 -9.59
CA ALA A 278 33.53 -16.01 -9.77
C ALA A 278 35.05 -15.93 -9.77
N PHE A 279 35.64 -16.75 -8.90
CA PHE A 279 37.08 -16.87 -8.80
C PHE A 279 37.57 -17.86 -9.85
N SER A 280 38.63 -17.51 -10.56
CA SER A 280 39.14 -18.26 -11.72
C SER A 280 39.41 -19.75 -11.41
N PRO A 281 39.41 -20.65 -12.43
CA PRO A 281 39.48 -20.40 -13.87
C PRO A 281 38.12 -20.57 -14.57
N VAL A 282 37.21 -19.62 -14.38
CA VAL A 282 35.84 -19.70 -14.94
C VAL A 282 35.36 -18.36 -15.48
N ASN A 283 34.43 -18.43 -16.43
CA ASN A 283 33.64 -17.32 -16.93
C ASN A 283 32.21 -17.37 -16.41
N LEU A 284 31.50 -16.24 -16.49
CA LEU A 284 30.11 -16.13 -16.06
C LEU A 284 29.18 -15.74 -17.22
N VAL A 285 27.96 -16.27 -17.16
CA VAL A 285 26.81 -15.71 -17.86
C VAL A 285 25.70 -15.58 -16.82
N VAL A 286 25.22 -14.35 -16.61
CA VAL A 286 24.11 -14.05 -15.68
C VAL A 286 22.90 -13.66 -16.51
N ILE A 287 21.81 -14.40 -16.29
CA ILE A 287 20.52 -14.21 -16.96
C ILE A 287 19.55 -13.61 -15.96
N GLU A 288 18.86 -12.54 -16.38
CA GLU A 288 17.93 -11.83 -15.52
C GLU A 288 16.56 -12.54 -15.39
N PRO A 289 15.78 -12.22 -14.34
CA PRO A 289 14.51 -12.90 -14.05
C PRO A 289 13.31 -12.37 -14.87
N THR A 290 13.55 -11.70 -16.00
CA THR A 290 12.50 -11.12 -16.84
C THR A 290 12.01 -12.12 -17.90
N PRO A 291 10.81 -11.95 -18.48
CA PRO A 291 10.35 -12.75 -19.61
C PRO A 291 11.27 -12.73 -20.83
N GLU A 292 11.96 -11.61 -21.03
CA GLU A 292 12.92 -11.39 -22.12
C GLU A 292 14.21 -12.21 -21.91
N ALA A 293 14.55 -12.51 -20.65
CA ALA A 293 15.70 -13.32 -20.24
C ALA A 293 17.02 -12.81 -20.84
N ASP A 294 17.20 -11.50 -20.83
CA ASP A 294 18.44 -10.85 -21.23
C ASP A 294 19.63 -11.30 -20.37
N SER A 295 20.85 -11.11 -20.86
CA SER A 295 22.04 -11.56 -20.15
C SER A 295 23.26 -10.65 -20.24
N VAL A 296 24.13 -10.80 -19.24
CA VAL A 296 25.48 -10.25 -19.22
C VAL A 296 26.46 -11.40 -19.12
N GLY A 297 27.48 -11.41 -19.97
CA GLY A 297 28.42 -12.52 -20.03
C GLY A 297 29.36 -12.45 -21.22
N LEU A 298 30.09 -13.54 -21.44
CA LEU A 298 30.89 -13.73 -22.63
C LEU A 298 30.09 -14.49 -23.70
N ASP A 299 30.15 -13.99 -24.93
CA ASP A 299 29.59 -14.66 -26.09
C ASP A 299 30.42 -15.94 -26.35
N THR A 300 29.84 -17.08 -25.98
CA THR A 300 30.46 -18.40 -26.20
C THR A 300 30.05 -19.00 -27.56
N THR A 301 29.44 -18.24 -28.46
CA THR A 301 29.11 -18.72 -29.81
C THR A 301 30.33 -18.72 -30.71
N ALA A 302 30.38 -19.66 -31.66
CA ALA A 302 31.50 -19.84 -32.59
C ALA A 302 31.79 -18.60 -33.47
N THR A 303 30.87 -17.62 -33.51
CA THR A 303 31.00 -16.41 -34.32
C THR A 303 31.79 -15.29 -33.66
N ARG A 304 31.82 -15.20 -32.32
CA ARG A 304 32.57 -14.17 -31.58
C ARG A 304 33.04 -14.69 -30.20
N PRO A 305 33.88 -15.75 -30.18
CA PRO A 305 34.41 -16.25 -28.91
C PRO A 305 35.11 -15.10 -28.17
N ASP A 306 34.77 -14.95 -26.90
CA ASP A 306 35.36 -14.02 -25.94
C ASP A 306 34.94 -12.54 -26.07
N THR A 307 33.89 -12.21 -26.83
CA THR A 307 33.31 -10.85 -26.75
C THR A 307 32.32 -10.74 -25.60
N ILE A 308 32.56 -9.78 -24.70
CA ILE A 308 31.61 -9.43 -23.64
C ILE A 308 30.35 -8.84 -24.27
N PHE A 309 29.20 -9.33 -23.87
CA PHE A 309 27.89 -8.73 -24.18
C PHE A 309 27.15 -8.40 -22.88
N ASN A 310 26.27 -7.42 -22.97
CA ASN A 310 25.42 -7.00 -21.87
C ASN A 310 24.12 -6.42 -22.43
N THR A 311 23.00 -7.10 -22.19
CA THR A 311 21.67 -6.64 -22.61
C THR A 311 20.69 -6.45 -21.46
N ILE A 312 21.07 -6.75 -20.21
CA ILE A 312 20.15 -6.73 -19.06
C ILE A 312 19.72 -5.30 -18.65
N LEU A 313 20.68 -4.49 -18.17
CA LEU A 313 20.42 -3.20 -17.54
C LEU A 313 21.55 -2.22 -17.87
N GLU A 314 21.17 -0.98 -18.19
CA GLU A 314 22.11 0.11 -18.44
C GLU A 314 23.03 0.34 -17.24
N GLY A 315 24.34 0.44 -17.48
CA GLY A 315 25.35 0.56 -16.43
C GLY A 315 25.79 -0.75 -15.77
N SER A 316 25.20 -1.90 -16.15
CA SER A 316 25.77 -3.20 -15.76
C SER A 316 27.16 -3.39 -16.37
N SER A 317 28.04 -4.07 -15.65
CA SER A 317 29.43 -4.27 -16.04
C SER A 317 29.87 -5.72 -15.89
N TYR A 318 30.85 -6.11 -16.71
CA TYR A 318 31.54 -7.39 -16.68
C TYR A 318 33.03 -7.10 -16.68
N ASP A 319 33.70 -7.34 -15.56
CA ASP A 319 35.11 -7.02 -15.34
C ASP A 319 35.92 -8.32 -15.18
N THR A 320 36.95 -8.47 -15.99
CA THR A 320 37.89 -9.62 -16.00
C THR A 320 39.33 -9.18 -15.75
N THR A 321 39.52 -7.99 -15.18
CA THR A 321 40.85 -7.37 -15.01
C THR A 321 41.39 -7.45 -13.59
N GLN A 322 40.58 -7.93 -12.65
CA GLN A 322 40.90 -7.94 -11.22
C GLN A 322 41.23 -9.35 -10.75
N ASP A 323 42.35 -9.52 -10.07
CA ASP A 323 42.66 -10.68 -9.23
C ASP A 323 42.12 -10.38 -7.82
N ALA A 324 40.92 -10.84 -7.51
CA ALA A 324 40.18 -10.46 -6.31
C ALA A 324 40.54 -11.30 -5.08
N ASN A 325 41.08 -12.50 -5.27
CA ASN A 325 41.57 -13.38 -4.20
C ASN A 325 43.11 -13.39 -4.06
N ASN A 326 43.84 -12.71 -4.95
CA ASN A 326 45.31 -12.66 -5.04
C ASN A 326 45.95 -14.03 -5.30
N ASP A 327 45.32 -14.87 -6.13
CA ASP A 327 45.86 -16.18 -6.53
C ASP A 327 46.74 -16.12 -7.80
N GLY A 328 46.84 -14.96 -8.44
CA GLY A 328 47.61 -14.73 -9.65
C GLY A 328 46.80 -14.90 -10.94
N GLU A 329 45.51 -15.21 -10.85
CA GLU A 329 44.58 -15.25 -11.98
C GLU A 329 43.57 -14.10 -11.89
N ASN A 330 43.14 -13.58 -13.04
CA ASN A 330 42.08 -12.58 -13.03
C ASN A 330 40.73 -13.26 -12.83
N ASP A 331 39.92 -12.73 -11.93
CA ASP A 331 38.56 -13.18 -11.62
C ASP A 331 37.51 -12.45 -12.45
N VAL A 332 36.30 -13.00 -12.46
CA VAL A 332 35.14 -12.38 -13.11
C VAL A 332 34.27 -11.69 -12.09
N ILE A 333 34.10 -10.38 -12.25
CA ILE A 333 33.24 -9.54 -11.41
C ILE A 333 32.15 -8.91 -12.26
N ILE A 334 30.90 -9.30 -12.02
CA ILE A 334 29.73 -8.68 -12.62
C ILE A 334 29.09 -7.73 -11.61
N THR A 335 28.78 -6.51 -12.01
CA THR A 335 27.99 -5.58 -11.19
C THR A 335 26.73 -5.16 -11.94
N ILE A 336 25.58 -5.39 -11.32
CA ILE A 336 24.25 -5.02 -11.81
C ILE A 336 23.72 -3.88 -10.93
N PRO A 337 23.63 -2.63 -11.43
CA PRO A 337 22.98 -1.55 -10.71
C PRO A 337 21.46 -1.75 -10.73
N ALA A 338 20.78 -1.45 -9.62
CA ALA A 338 19.33 -1.54 -9.48
C ALA A 338 18.73 -2.84 -10.07
N PRO A 339 19.21 -4.03 -9.65
CA PRO A 339 18.77 -5.31 -10.22
C PRO A 339 17.26 -5.49 -10.05
N PHE A 340 16.64 -6.15 -11.03
CA PHE A 340 15.26 -6.63 -10.94
C PHE A 340 15.10 -7.57 -9.73
N ASN A 341 13.90 -7.61 -9.16
CA ASN A 341 13.57 -8.62 -8.18
C ASN A 341 13.29 -9.95 -8.89
N GLY A 342 13.81 -11.05 -8.36
CA GLY A 342 13.51 -12.40 -8.86
C GLY A 342 14.73 -13.33 -8.95
N PRO A 343 14.51 -14.54 -9.48
CA PRO A 343 15.53 -15.57 -9.60
C PRO A 343 16.43 -15.34 -10.83
N TYR A 344 17.62 -14.79 -10.59
CA TYR A 344 18.69 -14.78 -11.59
C TYR A 344 19.27 -16.18 -11.77
N GLN A 345 19.57 -16.54 -13.01
CA GLN A 345 20.35 -17.75 -13.32
C GLN A 345 21.80 -17.37 -13.58
N ILE A 346 22.71 -17.98 -12.83
CA ILE A 346 24.14 -17.79 -12.97
C ILE A 346 24.71 -19.06 -13.57
N ARG A 347 25.17 -18.98 -14.82
CA ARG A 347 25.88 -20.06 -15.50
C ARG A 347 27.38 -19.81 -15.39
N VAL A 348 28.08 -20.74 -14.76
CA VAL A 348 29.54 -20.78 -14.67
C VAL A 348 30.06 -21.65 -15.81
N VAL A 349 30.97 -21.09 -16.60
CA VAL A 349 31.57 -21.71 -17.78
C VAL A 349 33.05 -21.91 -17.52
N PRO A 350 33.52 -23.13 -17.25
CA PRO A 350 34.94 -23.38 -17.01
C PRO A 350 35.82 -23.04 -18.21
N THR A 351 36.99 -22.47 -17.94
CA THR A 351 38.02 -22.20 -18.97
C THR A 351 39.23 -23.11 -18.84
N ASP A 352 39.48 -23.66 -17.65
CA ASP A 352 40.51 -24.67 -17.40
C ASP A 352 40.05 -25.66 -16.30
N THR A 353 40.79 -26.75 -16.14
CA THR A 353 40.68 -27.65 -14.98
C THR A 353 41.24 -26.99 -13.73
N GLY A 354 40.71 -27.36 -12.56
CA GLY A 354 41.11 -26.72 -11.30
C GLY A 354 39.99 -26.69 -10.27
N GLN A 355 39.89 -25.60 -9.53
CA GLN A 355 38.79 -25.33 -8.60
C GLN A 355 38.29 -23.91 -8.80
N PHE A 356 37.00 -23.68 -8.59
CA PHE A 356 36.44 -22.34 -8.57
C PHE A 356 35.59 -22.12 -7.32
N SER A 357 35.41 -20.85 -6.97
CA SER A 357 34.42 -20.42 -5.98
C SER A 357 33.53 -19.33 -6.58
N LEU A 358 32.32 -19.19 -6.05
CA LEU A 358 31.33 -18.22 -6.52
C LEU A 358 30.71 -17.53 -5.31
N ASP A 359 30.76 -16.21 -5.27
CA ASP A 359 30.05 -15.40 -4.29
C ASP A 359 29.16 -14.33 -4.93
N TYR A 360 28.23 -13.81 -4.14
CA TYR A 360 27.56 -12.57 -4.46
C TYR A 360 27.48 -11.64 -3.24
N GLN A 361 27.26 -10.36 -3.53
CA GLN A 361 27.03 -9.31 -2.55
C GLN A 361 25.93 -8.38 -3.05
N ALA A 362 24.84 -8.27 -2.30
CA ALA A 362 23.77 -7.32 -2.57
C ALA A 362 23.98 -6.05 -1.74
N GLY A 363 24.03 -4.87 -2.36
CA GLY A 363 24.32 -3.59 -1.71
C GLY A 363 25.61 -3.64 -0.89
N ASN A 364 25.53 -3.17 0.35
CA ASN A 364 26.64 -3.21 1.32
C ASN A 364 26.55 -4.42 2.27
N ASN A 365 25.77 -5.45 1.93
CA ASN A 365 25.60 -6.62 2.78
C ASN A 365 26.86 -7.50 2.81
N LEU A 366 26.89 -8.48 3.72
CA LEU A 366 27.93 -9.52 3.72
C LEU A 366 27.91 -10.33 2.42
N ARG A 367 29.08 -10.79 2.00
CA ARG A 367 29.22 -11.72 0.88
C ARG A 367 28.62 -13.08 1.26
N VAL A 368 27.96 -13.71 0.30
CA VAL A 368 27.36 -15.03 0.44
C VAL A 368 27.96 -15.94 -0.63
N LEU A 369 28.51 -17.08 -0.20
CA LEU A 369 29.02 -18.12 -1.09
C LEU A 369 27.86 -18.90 -1.71
N LEU A 370 27.88 -19.01 -3.04
CA LEU A 370 27.02 -19.90 -3.83
C LEU A 370 27.74 -21.21 -4.17
N ALA A 371 29.08 -21.16 -4.28
CA ALA A 371 29.93 -22.30 -4.52
C ALA A 371 31.27 -22.11 -3.79
N ASP A 372 31.77 -23.16 -3.15
CA ASP A 372 33.05 -23.16 -2.44
C ASP A 372 33.93 -24.29 -2.99
N SER A 373 35.09 -23.94 -3.54
CA SER A 373 36.15 -24.88 -3.95
C SER A 373 35.65 -26.04 -4.82
N VAL A 374 34.77 -25.74 -5.78
CA VAL A 374 34.17 -26.75 -6.65
C VAL A 374 35.20 -27.23 -7.68
N VAL A 375 35.41 -28.54 -7.73
CA VAL A 375 36.40 -29.17 -8.62
C VAL A 375 35.91 -29.21 -10.05
N ILE A 376 36.75 -28.73 -10.97
CA ILE A 376 36.56 -28.80 -12.42
C ILE A 376 37.47 -29.91 -12.97
N THR A 377 36.86 -30.99 -13.45
CA THR A 377 37.59 -32.11 -14.07
C THR A 377 37.64 -32.03 -15.59
N THR A 378 36.69 -31.33 -16.21
CA THR A 378 36.63 -31.08 -17.66
C THR A 378 36.04 -29.70 -17.92
N THR A 379 36.38 -29.08 -19.05
CA THR A 379 35.85 -27.77 -19.46
C THR A 379 34.51 -27.86 -20.18
N ASP A 380 34.04 -29.07 -20.51
CA ASP A 380 32.79 -29.30 -21.25
C ASP A 380 31.53 -29.22 -20.36
N THR A 381 31.70 -29.12 -19.03
CA THR A 381 30.60 -29.11 -18.07
C THR A 381 30.36 -27.71 -17.54
N ASN A 382 29.21 -27.12 -17.86
CA ASN A 382 28.76 -25.88 -17.24
C ASN A 382 28.06 -26.15 -15.91
N TYR A 383 28.21 -25.23 -14.96
CA TYR A 383 27.50 -25.27 -13.68
C TYR A 383 26.45 -24.16 -13.61
N THR A 384 25.30 -24.43 -13.01
CA THR A 384 24.21 -23.45 -12.90
C THR A 384 23.84 -23.24 -11.44
N TYR A 385 23.77 -21.97 -11.04
CA TYR A 385 23.38 -21.52 -9.71
C TYR A 385 22.20 -20.56 -9.82
N GLY A 386 21.34 -20.55 -8.79
CA GLY A 386 20.26 -19.59 -8.65
C GLY A 386 20.64 -18.50 -7.65
N LEU A 387 20.40 -17.25 -8.00
CA LEU A 387 20.44 -16.12 -7.08
C LEU A 387 19.07 -15.46 -7.04
N VAL A 388 18.38 -15.54 -5.91
CA VAL A 388 17.11 -14.83 -5.74
C VAL A 388 17.41 -13.44 -5.19
N VAL A 389 17.30 -12.43 -6.05
CA VAL A 389 17.31 -11.03 -5.62
C VAL A 389 15.91 -10.72 -5.10
N LEU A 390 15.78 -10.63 -3.79
CA LEU A 390 14.55 -10.19 -3.18
C LEU A 390 14.55 -8.66 -3.04
N PRO A 391 13.38 -8.03 -3.03
CA PRO A 391 13.28 -6.61 -2.69
C PRO A 391 13.79 -6.32 -1.27
N PHE A 392 13.86 -7.34 -0.40
CA PHE A 392 14.27 -7.24 1.01
C PHE A 392 14.85 -8.57 1.53
N LEU A 393 15.80 -8.50 2.46
CA LEU A 393 16.45 -9.65 3.09
C LEU A 393 15.86 -9.90 4.49
N ARG A 394 15.82 -11.15 4.98
CA ARG A 394 15.48 -11.35 6.41
C ARG A 394 16.47 -10.56 7.29
N GLY A 395 15.96 -9.74 8.20
CA GLY A 395 16.71 -8.79 9.01
C GLY A 395 16.85 -7.38 8.43
N ASP A 396 16.41 -7.16 7.19
CA ASP A 396 16.17 -5.85 6.59
C ASP A 396 14.70 -5.48 6.89
N ALA A 397 14.45 -5.16 8.16
CA ALA A 397 13.11 -4.95 8.68
C ALA A 397 12.50 -3.63 8.20
N ASN A 398 13.34 -2.65 7.86
CA ASN A 398 12.90 -1.35 7.34
C ASN A 398 12.91 -1.26 5.80
N LYS A 399 13.38 -2.31 5.11
CA LYS A 399 13.49 -2.41 3.64
C LYS A 399 14.43 -1.39 3.00
N ASP A 400 15.47 -0.97 3.72
CA ASP A 400 16.51 -0.13 3.14
C ASP A 400 17.55 -0.93 2.34
N ARG A 401 17.32 -2.25 2.21
CA ARG A 401 18.18 -3.23 1.52
C ARG A 401 19.54 -3.42 2.18
N ALA A 402 19.69 -2.96 3.41
CA ALA A 402 20.80 -3.26 4.29
C ALA A 402 20.31 -3.98 5.55
N ARG A 403 21.23 -4.61 6.27
CA ARG A 403 20.95 -5.18 7.60
C ARG A 403 21.84 -4.49 8.61
N GLY A 404 21.29 -3.52 9.33
CA GLY A 404 22.07 -2.61 10.17
C GLY A 404 21.31 -2.04 11.36
N LEU A 405 21.81 -0.91 11.88
CA LEU A 405 21.23 -0.22 13.02
C LEU A 405 19.79 0.24 12.76
N ALA A 406 19.49 0.67 11.54
CA ALA A 406 18.18 1.16 11.18
C ALA A 406 17.11 0.06 11.32
N ASP A 407 17.42 -1.18 10.98
CA ASP A 407 16.56 -2.35 11.21
C ASP A 407 16.35 -2.66 12.68
N ILE A 408 17.42 -2.60 13.49
CA ILE A 408 17.31 -2.78 14.94
C ILE A 408 16.36 -1.74 15.53
N VAL A 409 16.50 -0.47 15.12
CA VAL A 409 15.62 0.62 15.55
C VAL A 409 14.19 0.38 15.07
N TYR A 410 14.00 -0.10 13.83
CA TYR A 410 12.68 -0.44 13.28
C TYR A 410 12.00 -1.53 14.11
N LEU A 411 12.68 -2.63 14.40
CA LEU A 411 12.17 -3.72 15.23
C LEU A 411 11.86 -3.25 16.66
N VAL A 412 12.71 -2.41 17.27
CA VAL A 412 12.42 -1.82 18.58
C VAL A 412 11.15 -0.96 18.55
N ASN A 413 10.99 -0.14 17.51
CA ASN A 413 9.80 0.70 17.38
C ASN A 413 8.54 -0.15 17.20
N TYR A 414 8.61 -1.20 16.37
CA TYR A 414 7.52 -2.16 16.21
C TYR A 414 7.16 -2.86 17.54
N VAL A 415 8.14 -3.50 18.18
CA VAL A 415 7.91 -4.35 19.37
C VAL A 415 7.50 -3.54 20.60
N TYR A 416 8.06 -2.34 20.80
CA TYR A 416 7.91 -1.59 22.06
C TYR A 416 7.24 -0.22 21.94
N LYS A 417 7.09 0.33 20.74
CA LYS A 417 6.57 1.71 20.55
C LYS A 417 5.35 1.81 19.63
N GLY A 418 4.75 0.67 19.28
CA GLY A 418 3.58 0.62 18.40
C GLY A 418 3.88 1.09 16.98
N GLY A 419 5.14 0.94 16.53
CA GLY A 419 5.54 1.17 15.14
C GLY A 419 4.91 0.15 14.18
N PRO A 420 5.04 0.37 12.86
CA PRO A 420 4.51 -0.57 11.87
C PRO A 420 5.22 -1.94 11.98
N PRO A 421 4.50 -3.06 11.77
CA PRO A 421 5.16 -4.36 11.61
C PRO A 421 6.10 -4.36 10.40
N PRO A 422 7.17 -5.17 10.42
CA PRO A 422 7.84 -5.59 9.19
C PRO A 422 6.81 -6.23 8.24
N ASP A 423 6.91 -5.98 6.94
CA ASP A 423 6.01 -6.57 5.94
C ASP A 423 6.83 -7.21 4.80
N PRO A 424 6.87 -8.52 4.61
CA PRO A 424 6.20 -9.52 5.44
C PRO A 424 6.79 -9.55 6.85
N LEU A 425 5.97 -9.97 7.82
CA LEU A 425 6.40 -10.07 9.23
C LEU A 425 7.67 -10.93 9.40
N SER A 426 7.88 -11.89 8.49
CA SER A 426 9.08 -12.73 8.44
C SER A 426 10.38 -11.94 8.27
N LEU A 427 10.38 -10.70 7.75
CA LEU A 427 11.58 -9.86 7.70
C LEU A 427 12.14 -9.58 9.09
N GLY A 428 11.29 -9.50 10.11
CA GLY A 428 11.72 -9.31 11.49
C GLY A 428 12.06 -10.58 12.26
N ASP A 429 11.71 -11.76 11.75
CA ASP A 429 11.89 -13.06 12.44
C ASP A 429 13.30 -13.61 12.20
N VAL A 430 14.33 -12.82 12.50
CA VAL A 430 15.72 -13.08 12.06
C VAL A 430 16.33 -14.35 12.61
N ASN A 431 15.79 -14.87 13.71
CA ASN A 431 16.27 -16.10 14.35
C ASN A 431 15.46 -17.35 13.96
N CYS A 432 14.45 -17.21 13.08
CA CYS A 432 13.55 -18.29 12.67
C CYS A 432 12.86 -18.98 13.85
N GLY A 433 12.53 -18.23 14.91
CA GLY A 433 11.85 -18.73 16.09
C GLY A 433 10.42 -19.20 15.81
N GLY A 434 9.88 -18.84 14.64
CA GLY A 434 8.56 -19.25 14.16
C GLY A 434 7.52 -18.12 14.25
N MET A 435 6.55 -18.12 13.33
CA MET A 435 5.43 -17.18 13.37
C MET A 435 4.51 -17.48 14.58
N PRO A 436 4.02 -16.44 15.29
CA PRO A 436 3.93 -15.04 14.87
C PRO A 436 4.88 -14.07 15.62
N ALA A 437 5.99 -14.52 16.21
CA ALA A 437 6.66 -13.75 17.26
C ALA A 437 7.95 -13.05 16.80
N VAL A 438 7.84 -11.98 16.01
CA VAL A 438 8.91 -10.96 15.95
C VAL A 438 8.95 -10.24 17.30
N GLY A 439 10.05 -10.38 18.04
CA GLY A 439 10.13 -9.91 19.41
C GLY A 439 11.53 -9.55 19.88
N LEU A 440 11.73 -9.58 21.20
CA LEU A 440 13.02 -9.23 21.82
C LEU A 440 14.17 -10.12 21.34
N ALA A 441 13.90 -11.41 21.10
CA ALA A 441 14.91 -12.36 20.66
C ALA A 441 15.50 -11.98 19.29
N ASP A 442 14.66 -11.49 18.38
CA ASP A 442 15.07 -11.00 17.06
C ASP A 442 15.91 -9.73 17.14
N ILE A 443 15.50 -8.79 18.01
CA ILE A 443 16.25 -7.57 18.27
C ILE A 443 17.65 -7.91 18.81
N ILE A 444 17.76 -8.83 19.78
CA ILE A 444 19.04 -9.29 20.33
C ILE A 444 19.88 -9.98 19.25
N TYR A 445 19.26 -10.81 18.41
CA TYR A 445 19.94 -11.50 17.31
C TYR A 445 20.54 -10.49 16.31
N MET A 446 19.76 -9.49 15.88
CA MET A 446 20.26 -8.43 15.01
C MET A 446 21.40 -7.63 15.66
N VAL A 447 21.33 -7.32 16.95
CA VAL A 447 22.45 -6.65 17.66
C VAL A 447 23.72 -7.50 17.64
N ASN A 448 23.61 -8.81 17.88
CA ASN A 448 24.76 -9.70 17.83
C ASN A 448 25.33 -9.83 16.40
N PHE A 449 24.46 -9.94 15.40
CA PHE A 449 24.85 -9.97 13.99
C PHE A 449 25.58 -8.68 13.58
N VAL A 450 24.96 -7.52 13.81
CA VAL A 450 25.47 -6.21 13.35
C VAL A 450 26.73 -5.77 14.12
N TYR A 451 26.79 -5.98 15.44
CA TYR A 451 27.84 -5.40 16.27
C TYR A 451 28.83 -6.40 16.87
N ARG A 452 28.53 -7.70 16.87
CA ARG A 452 29.34 -8.72 17.55
C ARG A 452 29.84 -9.84 16.65
N GLY A 453 29.69 -9.71 15.34
CA GLY A 453 30.11 -10.72 14.37
C GLY A 453 29.33 -12.03 14.51
N GLY A 454 28.09 -11.96 15.01
CA GLY A 454 27.20 -13.10 15.08
C GLY A 454 26.82 -13.63 13.68
N PRO A 455 26.25 -14.84 13.59
CA PRO A 455 25.80 -15.41 12.32
C PRO A 455 24.74 -14.53 11.64
N PRO A 456 24.66 -14.55 10.29
CA PRO A 456 23.61 -13.83 9.56
C PRO A 456 22.20 -14.30 9.95
N PRO A 457 21.17 -13.47 9.73
CA PRO A 457 19.78 -13.92 9.82
C PRO A 457 19.54 -15.16 8.96
N CYS A 458 18.63 -16.02 9.41
CA CYS A 458 18.28 -17.23 8.67
C CYS A 458 17.67 -16.90 7.29
N SER A 459 17.89 -17.80 6.32
CA SER A 459 17.34 -17.70 4.96
C SER A 459 16.14 -18.63 4.79
#